data_AF-A0A7Y3GBW6-F1
#
_entry.id   AF-A0A7Y3GBW6-F1
#
_cell.length_a   1.000
_cell.length_b   1.000
_cell.length_c   1.000
_cell.angle_alpha   90.00
_cell.angle_beta   90.00
_cell.angle_gamma   90.00
#
_symmetry.space_group_name_H-M   'P 1'
#
loop_
_entity.id
_entity.type
_entity.pdbx_description
1 polymer ?
#
loop_
_entity_poly.entity_id
_entity_poly.type
_entity_poly.pdbx_seq_one_letter_code
_entity_poly.pdbx_strand_id
1 'polypeptide(L)'
;MTGDVSASLSQRLVARYFAGLLAVSGIVSALVHPLPNLTDMTATDRSAITLTCVVGGILIWFAPWSRWPRWSLYALPVIGLGVKMWANLLGGLGPYSYSIHFVLIYIWMGIALPRGAPLAYAPLLVIAYSVPLALQGDPRQVASVAMVAPICVVIGESVAWISNRLRTVENIDGQRMKRMAWLVEASGELAHQDDRTGLAHCIARLATELPGALGAAVLVPGPRRGLELIAM
;
A
#
# COMPACT_ATOMS: atom_id res chain seq x y z
N MET A 1 -0.07 -11.09 19.28
CA MET A 1 -0.17 -9.64 19.58
C MET A 1 0.72 -8.75 18.70
N THR A 2 1.85 -9.23 18.16
CA THR A 2 2.74 -8.43 17.28
C THR A 2 2.20 -8.14 15.87
N GLY A 3 1.25 -8.96 15.37
CA GLY A 3 0.63 -8.78 14.05
C GLY A 3 -0.24 -7.52 13.92
N ASP A 4 -1.00 -7.17 14.95
CA ASP A 4 -1.91 -6.00 14.91
C ASP A 4 -1.14 -4.68 14.99
N VAL A 5 0.01 -4.66 15.69
CA VAL A 5 0.85 -3.47 15.82
C VAL A 5 1.52 -3.13 14.49
N SER A 6 2.06 -4.12 13.77
CA SER A 6 2.67 -3.89 12.45
C SER A 6 1.65 -3.45 11.39
N ALA A 7 0.46 -4.07 11.39
CA ALA A 7 -0.64 -3.70 10.50
C ALA A 7 -1.13 -2.27 10.72
N SER A 8 -1.31 -1.87 11.99
CA SER A 8 -1.75 -0.53 12.34
C SER A 8 -0.69 0.54 12.07
N LEU A 9 0.60 0.21 12.23
CA LEU A 9 1.72 1.11 11.88
C LEU A 9 1.76 1.38 10.37
N SER A 10 1.64 0.32 9.55
CA SER A 10 1.58 0.42 8.09
C SER A 10 0.37 1.26 7.63
N GLN A 11 -0.80 1.03 8.23
CA GLN A 11 -2.03 1.78 7.91
C GLN A 11 -1.89 3.28 8.25
N ARG A 12 -1.27 3.62 9.39
CA ARG A 12 -0.98 5.03 9.76
C ARG A 12 0.00 5.69 8.80
N LEU A 13 1.05 4.99 8.38
CA LEU A 13 2.02 5.53 7.42
C LEU A 13 1.36 5.83 6.07
N VAL A 14 0.59 4.88 5.54
CA VAL A 14 -0.13 5.03 4.27
C VAL A 14 -1.12 6.20 4.31
N ALA A 15 -1.86 6.36 5.42
CA ALA A 15 -2.77 7.49 5.61
C ALA A 15 -2.03 8.84 5.74
N ARG A 16 -0.88 8.87 6.43
CA ARG A 16 -0.04 10.08 6.53
C ARG A 16 0.58 10.47 5.20
N TYR A 17 0.98 9.51 4.37
CA TYR A 17 1.42 9.78 3.00
C TYR A 17 0.30 10.43 2.18
N PHE A 18 -0.94 9.97 2.31
CA PHE A 18 -2.09 10.60 1.65
C PHE A 18 -2.33 12.03 2.12
N ALA A 19 -2.29 12.25 3.44
CA ALA A 19 -2.43 13.58 4.02
C ALA A 19 -1.30 14.52 3.55
N GLY A 20 -0.07 14.01 3.44
CA GLY A 20 1.07 14.73 2.88
C GLY A 20 0.84 15.13 1.42
N LEU A 21 0.34 14.22 0.58
CA LEU A 21 0.02 14.52 -0.82
C LEU A 21 -1.09 15.58 -0.94
N LEU A 22 -2.12 15.51 -0.10
CA LEU A 22 -3.17 16.52 -0.02
C LEU A 22 -2.61 17.89 0.43
N ALA A 23 -1.75 17.90 1.47
CA ALA A 23 -1.14 19.11 1.99
C ALA A 23 -0.21 19.76 0.95
N VAL A 24 0.66 18.97 0.31
CA VAL A 24 1.55 19.45 -0.77
C VAL A 24 0.73 19.99 -1.94
N SER A 25 -0.34 19.32 -2.34
CA SER A 25 -1.24 19.83 -3.38
C SER A 25 -1.89 21.16 -2.99
N GLY A 26 -2.32 21.31 -1.74
CA GLY A 26 -2.85 22.58 -1.22
C GLY A 26 -1.79 23.69 -1.21
N ILE A 27 -0.56 23.36 -0.78
CA ILE A 27 0.58 24.28 -0.74
C ILE A 27 0.98 24.71 -2.16
N VAL A 28 1.08 23.78 -3.11
CA VAL A 28 1.38 24.10 -4.52
C VAL A 28 0.30 25.01 -5.10
N SER A 29 -0.96 24.75 -4.79
CA SER A 29 -2.08 25.62 -5.21
C SER A 29 -1.94 27.03 -4.60
N ALA A 30 -1.50 27.13 -3.35
CA ALA A 30 -1.23 28.40 -2.67
C ALA A 30 0.05 29.11 -3.18
N LEU A 31 1.06 28.37 -3.67
CA LEU A 31 2.28 28.91 -4.26
C LEU A 31 2.08 29.43 -5.69
N VAL A 32 1.11 28.86 -6.41
CA VAL A 32 0.71 29.35 -7.74
C VAL A 32 -0.19 30.61 -7.63
N HIS A 33 -0.67 30.93 -6.42
CA HIS A 33 -1.52 32.08 -6.09
C HIS A 33 -1.05 33.45 -6.61
N PRO A 34 0.25 33.83 -6.55
CA PRO A 34 0.70 35.16 -6.94
C PRO A 34 0.99 35.29 -8.45
N LEU A 35 0.86 34.23 -9.24
CA LEU A 35 1.14 34.27 -10.68
C LEU A 35 -0.06 34.87 -11.43
N PRO A 36 0.07 36.07 -12.05
CA PRO A 36 -0.98 36.67 -12.88
C PRO A 36 -1.15 35.84 -14.16
N ASN A 37 -2.37 35.78 -14.72
CA ASN A 37 -2.72 35.18 -16.02
C ASN A 37 -2.89 33.65 -16.12
N LEU A 38 -2.99 32.89 -15.02
CA LEU A 38 -3.27 31.44 -15.12
C LEU A 38 -4.74 31.06 -14.86
N THR A 39 -5.53 31.92 -14.23
CA THR A 39 -6.87 31.56 -13.74
C THR A 39 -7.80 32.78 -13.68
N ASP A 40 -8.93 32.73 -14.39
CA ASP A 40 -10.04 33.70 -14.32
C ASP A 40 -10.85 33.57 -13.01
N MET A 41 -10.23 33.08 -11.94
CA MET A 41 -10.89 32.81 -10.67
C MET A 41 -10.98 34.05 -9.80
N THR A 42 -12.15 34.25 -9.20
CA THR A 42 -12.33 35.22 -8.12
C THR A 42 -11.46 34.84 -6.90
N ALA A 43 -11.03 35.83 -6.11
CA ALA A 43 -10.22 35.59 -4.91
C ALA A 43 -10.95 34.69 -3.89
N THR A 44 -12.28 34.75 -3.88
CA THR A 44 -13.17 33.98 -2.99
C THR A 44 -13.11 32.48 -3.30
N ASP A 45 -13.29 32.08 -4.56
CA ASP A 45 -13.26 30.67 -4.97
C ASP A 45 -11.89 30.02 -4.73
N ARG A 46 -10.83 30.82 -4.90
CA ARG A 46 -9.44 30.42 -4.69
C ARG A 46 -9.12 30.12 -3.22
N SER A 47 -9.67 30.93 -2.30
CA SER A 47 -9.54 30.71 -0.86
C SER A 47 -10.32 29.48 -0.39
N ALA A 48 -11.49 29.22 -0.98
CA ALA A 48 -12.33 28.07 -0.65
C ALA A 48 -11.64 26.73 -0.99
N ILE A 49 -10.95 26.65 -2.13
CA ILE A 49 -10.20 25.45 -2.54
C ILE A 49 -9.04 25.16 -1.60
N THR A 50 -8.27 26.20 -1.28
CA THR A 50 -7.10 26.09 -0.39
C THR A 50 -7.55 25.65 1.00
N LEU A 51 -8.63 26.25 1.52
CA LEU A 51 -9.21 25.87 2.80
C LEU A 51 -9.73 24.43 2.78
N THR A 52 -10.41 24.00 1.73
CA THR A 52 -10.93 22.62 1.62
C THR A 52 -9.81 21.59 1.59
N CYS A 53 -8.71 21.87 0.87
CA CYS A 53 -7.54 20.99 0.83
C CYS A 53 -6.83 20.91 2.19
N VAL A 54 -6.64 22.05 2.86
CA VAL A 54 -6.00 22.12 4.18
C VAL A 54 -6.85 21.44 5.24
N VAL A 55 -8.15 21.74 5.29
CA VAL A 55 -9.08 21.11 6.24
C VAL A 55 -9.21 19.61 5.97
N GLY A 56 -9.33 19.19 4.70
CA GLY A 56 -9.35 17.78 4.33
C GLY A 56 -8.07 17.05 4.75
N GLY A 57 -6.89 17.66 4.52
CA GLY A 57 -5.60 17.12 4.96
C GLY A 57 -5.49 17.00 6.48
N ILE A 58 -5.94 18.01 7.24
CA ILE A 58 -5.95 18.01 8.70
C ILE A 58 -6.89 16.94 9.27
N LEU A 59 -8.11 16.83 8.72
CA LEU A 59 -9.08 15.81 9.15
C LEU A 59 -8.55 14.40 8.94
N ILE A 60 -7.90 14.15 7.79
CA ILE A 60 -7.24 12.87 7.49
C ILE A 60 -6.04 12.65 8.40
N TRP A 61 -5.28 13.69 8.75
CA TRP A 61 -4.13 13.58 9.65
C TRP A 61 -4.52 13.18 11.08
N PHE A 62 -5.61 13.75 11.60
CA PHE A 62 -6.09 13.48 12.97
C PHE A 62 -7.03 12.27 13.09
N ALA A 63 -7.48 11.70 11.97
CA ALA A 63 -8.35 10.52 12.01
C ALA A 63 -7.68 9.34 12.74
N PRO A 64 -8.40 8.63 13.64
CA PRO A 64 -7.84 7.57 14.47
C PRO A 64 -7.69 6.26 13.68
N TRP A 65 -6.79 6.25 12.69
CA TRP A 65 -6.55 5.14 11.75
C TRP A 65 -6.18 3.80 12.41
N SER A 66 -5.71 3.78 13.66
CA SER A 66 -5.45 2.53 14.39
C SER A 66 -6.71 1.83 14.90
N ARG A 67 -7.84 2.54 14.96
CA ARG A 67 -9.11 2.01 15.46
C ARG A 67 -10.00 1.52 14.30
N TRP A 68 -9.63 1.84 13.07
CA TRP A 68 -10.49 1.69 11.90
C TRP A 68 -10.07 0.47 11.08
N PRO A 69 -11.01 -0.39 10.64
CA PRO A 69 -10.65 -1.62 9.96
C PRO A 69 -10.12 -1.34 8.55
N ARG A 70 -9.40 -2.29 7.94
CA ARG A 70 -8.66 -2.06 6.67
C ARG A 70 -9.49 -1.53 5.50
N TRP A 71 -10.80 -1.83 5.47
CA TRP A 71 -11.74 -1.28 4.49
C TRP A 71 -11.83 0.27 4.50
N SER A 72 -11.52 0.93 5.62
CA SER A 72 -11.50 2.40 5.69
C SER A 72 -10.45 3.04 4.77
N LEU A 73 -9.43 2.29 4.35
CA LEU A 73 -8.46 2.76 3.35
C LEU A 73 -9.10 2.95 1.96
N TYR A 74 -10.17 2.23 1.65
CA TYR A 74 -10.91 2.38 0.38
C TYR A 74 -11.77 3.64 0.36
N ALA A 75 -12.14 4.21 1.52
CA ALA A 75 -12.88 5.46 1.59
C ALA A 75 -12.02 6.70 1.25
N LEU A 76 -10.71 6.64 1.45
CA LEU A 76 -9.77 7.74 1.21
C LEU A 76 -9.74 8.21 -0.25
N PRO A 77 -9.64 7.32 -1.27
CA PRO A 77 -9.81 7.68 -2.67
C PRO A 77 -11.11 8.44 -2.96
N VAL A 78 -12.23 7.97 -2.41
CA VAL A 78 -13.56 8.57 -2.64
C VAL A 78 -13.59 9.99 -2.09
N ILE A 79 -13.08 10.18 -0.85
CA ILE A 79 -13.00 11.50 -0.23
C ILE A 79 -12.06 12.42 -1.01
N GLY A 80 -10.88 11.93 -1.42
CA GLY A 80 -9.92 12.71 -2.18
C GLY A 80 -10.46 13.15 -3.54
N LEU A 81 -11.08 12.24 -4.29
CA LEU A 81 -11.72 12.53 -5.57
C LEU A 81 -12.90 13.49 -5.39
N GLY A 82 -13.71 13.31 -4.35
CA GLY A 82 -14.83 14.20 -4.04
C GLY A 82 -14.39 15.62 -3.69
N VAL A 83 -13.35 15.77 -2.85
CA VAL A 83 -12.77 17.08 -2.52
C VAL A 83 -12.17 17.75 -3.76
N LYS A 84 -11.51 16.98 -4.63
CA LYS A 84 -10.98 17.52 -5.89
C LYS A 84 -12.07 17.88 -6.88
N MET A 85 -13.14 17.10 -6.97
CA MET A 85 -14.33 17.41 -7.77
C MET A 85 -14.96 18.72 -7.29
N TRP A 86 -15.19 18.86 -5.99
CA TRP A 86 -15.73 20.06 -5.36
C TRP A 86 -14.85 21.29 -5.60
N ALA A 87 -13.54 21.14 -5.42
CA ALA A 87 -12.58 22.21 -5.68
C ALA A 87 -12.63 22.71 -7.14
N ASN A 88 -12.85 21.82 -8.10
CA ASN A 88 -12.92 22.20 -9.51
C ASN A 88 -14.20 22.93 -9.88
N LEU A 89 -15.32 22.57 -9.23
CA LEU A 89 -16.60 23.26 -9.43
C LEU A 89 -16.52 24.73 -9.00
N LEU A 90 -15.79 25.01 -7.92
CA LEU A 90 -15.57 26.39 -7.46
C LEU A 90 -14.51 27.10 -8.30
N GLY A 91 -13.48 26.39 -8.75
CA GLY A 91 -12.28 27.01 -9.27
C GLY A 91 -12.13 27.17 -10.76
N GLY A 92 -12.96 26.56 -11.62
CA GLY A 92 -12.83 26.74 -13.06
C GLY A 92 -11.39 26.54 -13.60
N LEU A 93 -10.60 25.67 -12.96
CA LEU A 93 -9.20 25.46 -13.32
C LEU A 93 -9.13 24.81 -14.70
N GLY A 94 -8.17 25.25 -15.51
CA GLY A 94 -7.94 24.65 -16.82
C GLY A 94 -7.72 23.12 -16.72
N PRO A 95 -8.20 22.32 -17.69
CA PRO A 95 -8.15 20.85 -17.65
C PRO A 95 -6.76 20.27 -17.36
N TYR A 96 -5.72 20.97 -17.82
CA TYR A 96 -4.31 20.56 -17.71
C TYR A 96 -3.81 20.55 -16.26
N SER A 97 -3.96 21.64 -15.51
CA SER A 97 -3.49 21.72 -14.11
C SER A 97 -4.30 20.84 -13.17
N TYR A 98 -5.55 20.56 -13.53
CA TYR A 98 -6.42 19.71 -12.73
C TYR A 98 -6.04 18.23 -12.81
N SER A 99 -5.65 17.74 -13.99
CA SER A 99 -5.33 16.33 -14.24
C SER A 99 -4.21 15.77 -13.35
N ILE A 100 -3.19 16.56 -13.03
CA ILE A 100 -2.04 16.13 -12.21
C ILE A 100 -2.45 15.66 -10.80
N HIS A 101 -3.53 16.23 -10.27
CA HIS A 101 -4.05 15.89 -8.94
C HIS A 101 -4.64 14.48 -8.90
N PHE A 102 -5.31 14.06 -9.98
CA PHE A 102 -5.84 12.71 -10.10
C PHE A 102 -4.73 11.69 -10.24
N VAL A 103 -3.68 12.04 -11.00
CA VAL A 103 -2.49 11.19 -11.12
C VAL A 103 -1.88 10.94 -9.74
N LEU A 104 -1.72 11.96 -8.90
CA LEU A 104 -1.21 11.80 -7.53
C LEU A 104 -2.09 10.89 -6.67
N ILE A 105 -3.42 11.04 -6.75
CA ILE A 105 -4.36 10.16 -6.03
C ILE A 105 -4.23 8.71 -6.51
N TYR A 106 -4.10 8.48 -7.82
CA TYR A 106 -3.95 7.15 -8.41
C TYR A 106 -2.59 6.50 -8.09
N ILE A 107 -1.50 7.27 -8.07
CA ILE A 107 -0.20 6.81 -7.61
C ILE A 107 -0.30 6.34 -6.16
N TRP A 108 -0.87 7.16 -5.29
CA TRP A 108 -1.09 6.77 -3.90
C TRP A 108 -1.97 5.53 -3.79
N MET A 109 -3.02 5.46 -4.61
CA MET A 109 -3.92 4.31 -4.65
C MET A 109 -3.15 3.03 -4.97
N GLY A 110 -2.22 3.08 -5.92
CA GLY A 110 -1.35 1.94 -6.24
C GLY A 110 -0.41 1.55 -5.09
N ILE A 111 0.10 2.49 -4.31
CA ILE A 111 0.95 2.18 -3.16
C ILE A 111 0.13 1.57 -2.02
N ALA A 112 -1.06 2.11 -1.78
CA ALA A 112 -1.89 1.83 -0.61
C ALA A 112 -2.74 0.56 -0.77
N LEU A 113 -3.35 0.37 -1.94
CA LEU A 113 -4.39 -0.62 -2.19
C LEU A 113 -3.88 -1.82 -2.99
N PRO A 114 -4.56 -2.97 -2.91
CA PRO A 114 -4.18 -4.15 -3.66
C PRO A 114 -4.34 -3.93 -5.17
N ARG A 115 -3.67 -4.78 -5.95
CA ARG A 115 -3.77 -4.82 -7.41
C ARG A 115 -5.24 -4.90 -7.85
N GLY A 116 -5.61 -4.14 -8.90
CA GLY A 116 -6.97 -4.08 -9.42
C GLY A 116 -7.87 -3.06 -8.75
N ALA A 117 -7.49 -2.51 -7.58
CA ALA A 117 -8.25 -1.41 -6.96
C ALA A 117 -8.23 -0.13 -7.81
N PRO A 118 -7.08 0.33 -8.37
CA PRO A 118 -7.06 1.50 -9.26
C PRO A 118 -8.01 1.35 -10.45
N LEU A 119 -8.07 0.14 -11.02
CA LEU A 119 -8.99 -0.16 -12.12
C LEU A 119 -10.46 -0.10 -11.68
N ALA A 120 -10.79 -0.59 -10.49
CA ALA A 120 -12.15 -0.53 -9.94
C ALA A 120 -12.62 0.91 -9.66
N TYR A 121 -11.69 1.83 -9.36
CA TYR A 121 -11.99 3.26 -9.16
C TYR A 121 -11.99 4.09 -10.45
N ALA A 122 -11.66 3.50 -11.60
CA ALA A 122 -11.71 4.16 -12.90
C ALA A 122 -13.05 4.86 -13.22
N PRO A 123 -14.24 4.24 -13.04
CA PRO A 123 -15.50 4.93 -13.29
C PRO A 123 -15.69 6.15 -12.39
N LEU A 124 -15.24 6.08 -11.13
CA LEU A 124 -15.33 7.22 -10.21
C LEU A 124 -14.42 8.37 -10.64
N LEU A 125 -13.23 8.07 -11.17
CA LEU A 125 -12.34 9.06 -11.78
C LEU A 125 -13.01 9.76 -12.96
N VAL A 126 -13.60 8.99 -13.87
CA VAL A 126 -14.29 9.53 -15.05
C VAL A 126 -15.40 10.48 -14.63
N ILE A 127 -16.21 10.10 -13.64
CA ILE A 127 -17.29 10.95 -13.12
C ILE A 127 -16.71 12.22 -12.46
N ALA A 128 -15.76 12.06 -11.55
CA ALA A 128 -15.19 13.19 -10.80
C ALA A 128 -14.47 14.20 -11.71
N TYR A 129 -13.86 13.75 -12.80
CA TYR A 129 -13.17 14.59 -13.76
C TYR A 129 -14.13 15.21 -14.79
N SER A 130 -15.09 14.44 -15.32
CA SER A 130 -15.99 14.91 -16.39
C SER A 130 -17.13 15.80 -15.89
N VAL A 131 -17.69 15.57 -14.69
CA VAL A 131 -18.86 16.34 -14.22
C VAL A 131 -18.57 17.83 -14.11
N PRO A 132 -17.48 18.29 -13.48
CA PRO A 132 -17.18 19.72 -13.44
C PRO A 132 -16.94 20.34 -14.82
N LEU A 133 -16.32 19.59 -15.73
CA LEU A 133 -16.02 20.06 -17.10
C LEU A 133 -17.30 20.15 -17.96
N ALA A 134 -18.23 19.22 -17.80
CA ALA A 134 -19.51 19.23 -18.48
C ALA A 134 -20.37 20.44 -18.06
N LEU A 135 -20.30 20.82 -16.77
CA LEU A 135 -21.00 22.01 -16.25
C LEU A 135 -20.40 23.33 -16.75
N GLN A 136 -19.13 23.34 -17.14
CA GLN A 136 -18.46 24.50 -17.76
C GLN A 136 -18.78 24.64 -19.26
N GLY A 137 -19.41 23.65 -19.88
CA GLY A 137 -20.04 23.76 -21.20
C GLY A 137 -19.14 23.62 -22.42
N ASP A 138 -17.85 23.29 -22.27
CA ASP A 138 -16.93 23.06 -23.40
C ASP A 138 -16.72 21.55 -23.68
N PRO A 139 -17.27 21.01 -24.80
CA PRO A 139 -17.15 19.59 -25.14
C PRO A 139 -15.70 19.13 -25.36
N ARG A 140 -14.79 20.03 -25.76
CA ARG A 140 -13.38 19.68 -26.00
C ARG A 140 -12.66 19.37 -24.70
N GLN A 141 -13.05 20.04 -23.61
CA GLN A 141 -12.48 19.78 -22.29
C GLN A 141 -12.94 18.44 -21.74
N VAL A 142 -14.20 18.06 -21.99
CA VAL A 142 -14.70 16.71 -21.64
C VAL A 142 -13.97 15.62 -22.44
N ALA A 143 -13.62 15.88 -23.70
CA ALA A 143 -12.83 14.92 -24.48
C ALA A 143 -11.44 14.62 -23.88
N SER A 144 -10.86 15.54 -23.11
CA SER A 144 -9.56 15.31 -22.43
C SER A 144 -9.61 14.18 -21.40
N VAL A 145 -10.80 13.84 -20.86
CA VAL A 145 -11.02 12.68 -19.97
C VAL A 145 -10.51 11.40 -20.63
N ALA A 146 -10.72 11.25 -21.94
CA ALA A 146 -10.34 10.06 -22.69
C ALA A 146 -8.83 9.84 -22.76
N MET A 147 -8.02 10.90 -22.59
CA MET A 147 -6.57 10.77 -22.44
C MET A 147 -6.16 10.59 -20.97
N VAL A 148 -6.72 11.40 -20.06
CA VAL A 148 -6.26 11.45 -18.66
C VAL A 148 -6.63 10.18 -17.90
N ALA A 149 -7.85 9.68 -18.07
CA ALA A 149 -8.35 8.52 -17.34
C ALA A 149 -7.50 7.25 -17.55
N PRO A 150 -7.19 6.81 -18.79
CA PRO A 150 -6.38 5.61 -18.98
C PRO A 150 -4.95 5.78 -18.46
N ILE A 151 -4.34 6.97 -18.60
CA ILE A 151 -3.00 7.24 -18.07
C ILE A 151 -2.99 7.09 -16.54
N CYS A 152 -3.97 7.69 -15.85
CA CYS A 152 -4.08 7.57 -14.39
C CYS A 152 -4.24 6.11 -13.95
N VAL A 153 -5.13 5.35 -14.62
CA VAL A 153 -5.38 3.94 -14.31
C VAL A 153 -4.13 3.10 -14.53
N VAL A 154 -3.43 3.28 -15.66
CA VAL A 154 -2.19 2.54 -15.97
C VAL A 154 -1.10 2.84 -14.95
N ILE A 155 -0.89 4.10 -14.59
CA ILE A 155 0.10 4.49 -13.58
C ILE A 155 -0.26 3.87 -12.23
N GLY A 156 -1.51 4.02 -11.78
CA GLY A 156 -1.96 3.47 -10.50
C GLY A 156 -1.82 1.95 -10.45
N GLU A 157 -2.24 1.24 -11.50
CA GLU A 157 -2.14 -0.21 -11.58
C GLU A 157 -0.69 -0.69 -11.68
N SER A 158 0.19 0.05 -12.39
CA SER A 158 1.62 -0.27 -12.47
C SER A 158 2.29 -0.16 -11.11
N VAL A 159 2.00 0.91 -10.35
CA VAL A 159 2.51 1.10 -8.99
C VAL A 159 1.94 0.06 -8.03
N ALA A 160 0.66 -0.32 -8.18
CA ALA A 160 0.05 -1.41 -7.44
C ALA A 160 0.73 -2.75 -7.68
N TRP A 161 1.05 -3.02 -8.95
CA TRP A 161 1.76 -4.23 -9.33
C TRP A 161 3.15 -4.31 -8.73
N ILE A 162 3.94 -3.24 -8.84
CA ILE A 162 5.30 -3.17 -8.29
C ILE A 162 5.27 -3.30 -6.77
N SER A 163 4.37 -2.57 -6.10
CA SER A 163 4.24 -2.58 -4.64
C SER A 163 3.85 -3.97 -4.12
N ASN A 164 2.91 -4.64 -4.79
CA ASN A 164 2.51 -5.99 -4.41
C ASN A 164 3.63 -7.02 -4.67
N ARG A 165 4.38 -6.86 -5.76
CA ARG A 165 5.55 -7.70 -6.03
C ARG A 165 6.62 -7.53 -4.96
N LEU A 166 6.90 -6.30 -4.55
CA LEU A 166 7.90 -6.00 -3.52
C LEU A 166 7.53 -6.61 -2.16
N ARG A 167 6.27 -6.43 -1.74
CA ARG A 167 5.74 -7.07 -0.51
C ARG A 167 5.85 -8.59 -0.56
N THR A 168 5.63 -9.18 -1.73
CA THR A 168 5.77 -10.64 -1.92
C THR A 168 7.22 -11.08 -1.75
N VAL A 169 8.18 -10.33 -2.31
CA VAL A 169 9.61 -10.62 -2.18
C VAL A 169 10.10 -10.45 -0.73
N GLU A 170 9.75 -9.33 -0.09
CA GLU A 170 10.11 -9.07 1.32
C GLU A 170 9.57 -10.16 2.25
N ASN A 171 8.34 -10.64 2.01
CA ASN A 171 7.77 -11.74 2.79
C ASN A 171 8.57 -13.05 2.61
N ILE A 172 9.06 -13.33 1.40
CA ILE A 172 9.89 -14.52 1.13
C ILE A 172 11.24 -14.41 1.85
N ASP A 173 11.91 -13.27 1.77
CA ASP A 173 13.21 -13.07 2.41
C ASP A 173 13.10 -13.06 3.94
N GLY A 174 12.03 -12.46 4.49
CA GLY A 174 11.74 -12.52 5.93
C GLY A 174 11.52 -13.94 6.43
N GLN A 175 10.91 -14.82 5.63
CA GLN A 175 10.79 -16.25 5.98
C GLN A 175 12.12 -17.00 5.90
N ARG A 176 12.97 -16.68 4.91
CA ARG A 176 14.31 -17.27 4.81
C ARG A 176 15.18 -16.95 6.00
N MET A 177 15.17 -15.69 6.45
CA MET A 177 15.94 -15.26 7.62
C MET A 177 15.51 -16.01 8.88
N LYS A 178 14.19 -16.19 9.09
CA LYS A 178 13.65 -16.96 10.21
C LYS A 178 14.03 -18.44 10.14
N ARG A 179 14.00 -19.05 8.94
CA ARG A 179 14.45 -20.44 8.76
C ARG A 179 15.93 -20.61 9.06
N MET A 180 16.76 -19.68 8.58
CA MET A 180 18.20 -19.72 8.83
C MET A 180 18.50 -19.57 10.34
N ALA A 181 17.85 -18.63 11.01
CA ALA A 181 17.98 -18.45 12.46
C ALA A 181 17.58 -19.72 13.23
N TRP A 182 16.46 -20.34 12.86
CA TRP A 182 16.02 -21.59 13.47
C TRP A 182 16.99 -22.76 13.22
N LEU A 183 17.57 -22.89 12.02
CA LEU A 183 18.56 -23.93 11.72
C LEU A 183 19.84 -23.75 12.56
N VAL A 184 20.29 -22.52 12.74
CA VAL A 184 21.47 -22.20 13.54
C VAL A 184 21.21 -22.51 15.02
N GLU A 185 20.05 -22.11 15.55
CA GLU A 185 19.64 -22.42 16.92
C GLU A 185 19.57 -23.93 17.15
N ALA A 186 18.90 -24.66 16.26
CA ALA A 186 18.80 -26.11 16.33
C ALA A 186 20.18 -26.81 16.21
N SER A 187 21.09 -26.28 15.38
CA SER A 187 22.47 -26.80 15.30
C SER A 187 23.29 -26.55 16.57
N GLY A 188 23.04 -25.44 17.27
CA GLY A 188 23.66 -25.13 18.56
C GLY A 188 23.17 -26.06 19.68
N GLU A 189 21.88 -26.37 19.71
CA GLU A 189 21.31 -27.36 20.63
C GLU A 189 21.92 -28.76 20.40
N LEU A 190 22.05 -29.15 19.14
CA LEU A 190 22.71 -30.42 18.76
C LEU A 190 24.18 -30.48 19.20
N ALA A 191 24.91 -29.36 19.14
CA ALA A 191 26.32 -29.29 19.52
C ALA A 191 26.55 -29.38 21.04
N HIS A 192 25.53 -29.17 21.87
CA HIS A 192 25.60 -29.32 23.33
C HIS A 192 25.08 -30.68 23.82
N GLN A 193 24.62 -31.53 22.92
CA GLN A 193 24.03 -32.83 23.26
C GLN A 193 25.09 -33.94 23.13
N ASP A 194 25.75 -34.26 24.25
CA ASP A 194 26.80 -35.30 24.32
C ASP A 194 26.23 -36.73 24.37
N ASP A 195 24.90 -36.87 24.45
CA ASP A 195 24.19 -38.15 24.48
C ASP A 195 23.78 -38.61 23.08
N ARG A 196 24.28 -39.78 22.65
CA ARG A 196 24.04 -40.37 21.31
C ARG A 196 22.55 -40.57 20.99
N THR A 197 21.76 -40.90 22.02
CA THR A 197 20.31 -41.08 21.92
C THR A 197 19.57 -39.75 21.75
N GLY A 198 20.01 -38.71 22.45
CA GLY A 198 19.47 -37.35 22.33
C GLY A 198 19.68 -36.73 20.95
N LEU A 199 20.89 -36.91 20.38
CA LEU A 199 21.22 -36.42 19.04
C LEU A 199 20.32 -37.04 17.96
N ALA A 200 20.05 -38.35 18.06
CA ALA A 200 19.21 -39.06 17.10
C ALA A 200 17.75 -38.61 17.14
N HIS A 201 17.20 -38.36 18.34
CA HIS A 201 15.86 -37.82 18.51
C HIS A 201 15.73 -36.40 17.96
N CYS A 202 16.75 -35.57 18.16
CA CYS A 202 16.76 -34.19 17.68
C CYS A 202 16.84 -34.12 16.15
N ILE A 203 17.70 -34.95 15.52
CA ILE A 203 17.79 -35.08 14.05
C ILE A 203 16.47 -35.60 13.45
N ALA A 204 15.82 -36.59 14.08
CA ALA A 204 14.53 -37.10 13.62
C ALA A 204 13.42 -36.04 13.69
N ARG A 205 13.41 -35.21 14.76
CA ARG A 205 12.47 -34.10 14.93
C ARG A 205 12.70 -32.97 13.91
N LEU A 206 13.95 -32.62 13.66
CA LEU A 206 14.34 -31.65 12.61
C LEU A 206 13.93 -32.13 11.20
N ALA A 207 14.09 -33.44 10.93
CA ALA A 207 13.75 -34.03 9.65
C ALA A 207 12.23 -34.11 9.40
N THR A 208 11.42 -34.24 10.45
CA THR A 208 9.94 -34.26 10.36
C THR A 208 9.33 -32.87 10.26
N GLU A 209 10.01 -31.81 10.71
CA GLU A 209 9.57 -30.41 10.55
C GLU A 209 9.89 -29.81 9.15
N LEU A 210 10.63 -30.52 8.29
CA LEU A 210 10.88 -30.09 6.91
C LEU A 210 9.60 -30.23 6.05
N PRO A 211 9.19 -29.17 5.32
CA PRO A 211 7.97 -29.22 4.51
C PRO A 211 8.11 -30.26 3.39
N GLY A 212 7.35 -31.35 3.47
CA GLY A 212 7.33 -32.45 2.50
C GLY A 212 7.89 -33.78 3.01
N ALA A 213 8.36 -33.85 4.27
CA ALA A 213 8.78 -35.11 4.86
C ALA A 213 7.56 -35.92 5.33
N LEU A 214 7.40 -37.14 4.80
CA LEU A 214 6.35 -38.10 5.20
C LEU A 214 6.75 -38.95 6.43
N GLY A 215 7.97 -38.76 6.95
CA GLY A 215 8.53 -39.46 8.11
C GLY A 215 10.06 -39.44 8.07
N ALA A 216 10.73 -39.62 9.20
CA ALA A 216 12.19 -39.66 9.27
C ALA A 216 12.67 -40.81 10.16
N ALA A 217 13.48 -41.70 9.58
CA ALA A 217 14.16 -42.75 10.33
C ALA A 217 15.64 -42.42 10.44
N VAL A 218 16.15 -42.31 11.67
CA VAL A 218 17.57 -42.07 11.95
C VAL A 218 18.20 -43.37 12.43
N LEU A 219 19.28 -43.77 11.76
CA LEU A 219 19.98 -45.02 12.00
C LEU A 219 21.25 -44.75 12.82
N VAL A 220 21.28 -45.23 14.07
CA VAL A 220 22.40 -45.00 14.99
C VAL A 220 23.26 -46.27 15.07
N PRO A 221 24.59 -46.19 14.88
CA PRO A 221 25.48 -47.33 15.04
C PRO A 221 25.62 -47.70 16.52
N GLY A 222 25.11 -48.87 16.89
CA GLY A 222 25.16 -49.39 18.26
C GLY A 222 26.56 -49.85 18.68
N PRO A 223 26.88 -49.79 19.99
CA PRO A 223 28.22 -50.05 20.53
C PRO A 223 28.71 -51.50 20.38
N ARG A 224 27.85 -52.44 19.96
CA ARG A 224 28.20 -53.85 19.70
C ARG A 224 27.53 -54.37 18.43
N ARG A 225 28.00 -53.93 17.25
CA ARG A 225 27.65 -54.48 15.92
C ARG A 225 26.14 -54.67 15.63
N GLY A 226 25.28 -53.80 16.16
CA GLY A 226 23.85 -53.76 15.86
C GLY A 226 23.44 -52.35 15.49
N LEU A 227 22.68 -52.19 14.41
CA LEU A 227 22.07 -50.93 14.01
C LEU A 227 20.77 -50.76 14.80
N GLU A 228 20.63 -49.70 15.59
CA GLU A 228 19.35 -49.35 16.22
C GLU A 228 18.60 -48.38 15.30
N LEU A 229 17.41 -48.80 14.87
CA LEU A 229 16.50 -48.00 14.07
C LEU A 229 15.61 -47.18 15.01
N ILE A 230 15.77 -45.86 15.00
CA ILE A 230 14.84 -44.95 15.67
C ILE A 230 13.95 -44.37 14.57
N ALA A 231 12.72 -44.88 14.49
CA ALA A 231 11.71 -44.44 13.54
C ALA A 231 10.68 -43.55 14.25
N MET A 232 10.42 -42.37 13.68
CA MET A 232 9.33 -41.45 14.07
C MET A 232 8.53 -41.03 12.84
#